data_AF-A0A8S3XM94-F1
#
_entry.id   AF-A0A8S3XM94-F1
#
_cell.length_a   1.000
_cell.length_b   1.000
_cell.length_c   1.000
_cell.angle_alpha   90.00
_cell.angle_beta   90.00
_cell.angle_gamma   90.00
#
_symmetry.space_group_name_H-M   'P 1'
#
loop_
_entity.id
_entity.type
_entity.pdbx_description
1 polymer ?
#
loop_
_entity_poly.entity_id
_entity_poly.type
_entity_poly.pdbx_seq_one_letter_code
_entity_poly.pdbx_strand_id
1 'polypeptide(L)'
;MSDSKEDWLAKKRLSERRRKARIKSDPELYAVHKEKDRQRYYKRKNEGKIKSVSELDPRQQRIFRERSRISSNKHNLKRRRKEMRCLEEDLIIVPEVTDKTDDPLVTSQSQTIRSELLQTEASSYVDLLPSSSSVVSFPLPQRIKARGRRT
;
A
#
# COMPACT_ATOMS: atom_id res chain seq x y z
N MET A 1 -24.50 -13.90 32.41
CA MET A 1 -23.51 -13.02 31.74
C MET A 1 -23.84 -12.99 30.25
N SER A 2 -24.51 -11.94 29.77
CA SER A 2 -24.79 -11.78 28.34
C SER A 2 -23.52 -11.28 27.67
N ASP A 3 -22.97 -12.04 26.72
CA ASP A 3 -21.88 -11.57 25.87
C ASP A 3 -22.28 -10.24 25.21
N SER A 4 -21.40 -9.24 25.23
CA SER A 4 -21.64 -8.01 24.49
C SER A 4 -21.70 -8.32 22.98
N LYS A 5 -22.38 -7.47 22.21
CA LYS A 5 -22.45 -7.61 20.74
C LYS A 5 -21.06 -7.75 20.11
N GLU A 6 -20.07 -7.06 20.67
CA GLU A 6 -18.67 -7.13 20.21
C GLU A 6 -18.03 -8.49 20.49
N ASP A 7 -18.30 -9.11 21.64
CA ASP A 7 -17.77 -10.42 21.99
C ASP A 7 -18.33 -11.51 21.08
N TRP A 8 -19.63 -11.43 20.77
CA TRP A 8 -20.25 -12.31 19.78
C TRP A 8 -19.63 -12.15 18.39
N LEU A 9 -19.40 -10.92 17.94
CA LEU A 9 -18.74 -10.64 16.66
C LEU A 9 -17.29 -11.17 16.66
N ALA A 10 -16.55 -11.02 17.75
CA ALA A 10 -15.20 -11.53 17.89
C ALA A 10 -15.16 -13.08 17.79
N LYS A 11 -16.05 -13.77 18.51
CA LYS A 11 -16.22 -15.23 18.45
C LYS A 11 -16.55 -15.68 17.02
N LYS A 12 -17.46 -14.99 16.33
CA LYS A 12 -17.82 -15.27 14.93
C LYS A 12 -16.63 -15.10 13.98
N ARG A 13 -15.86 -14.00 14.10
CA ARG A 13 -14.66 -13.76 13.29
C ARG A 13 -13.59 -14.83 13.52
N LEU A 14 -13.42 -15.30 14.75
CA LEU A 14 -12.46 -16.35 15.09
C LEU A 14 -12.89 -17.70 14.51
N SER A 15 -14.17 -18.06 14.64
CA SER A 15 -14.73 -19.29 14.06
C SER A 15 -14.56 -19.33 12.54
N GLU A 16 -14.89 -18.22 11.85
CA GLU A 16 -14.71 -18.13 10.40
C GLU A 16 -13.23 -18.22 9.97
N ARG A 17 -12.31 -17.65 10.75
CA ARG A 17 -10.86 -17.80 10.50
C ARG A 17 -10.43 -19.26 10.60
N ARG A 18 -10.85 -19.97 11.65
CA ARG A 18 -10.56 -21.40 11.84
C ARG A 18 -11.17 -22.25 10.71
N ARG A 19 -12.42 -21.98 10.31
CA ARG A 19 -13.07 -22.66 9.19
C ARG A 19 -12.29 -22.49 7.88
N LYS A 20 -11.88 -21.25 7.55
CA LYS A 20 -11.08 -20.97 6.36
C LYS A 20 -9.70 -21.64 6.40
N ALA A 21 -9.05 -21.67 7.57
CA ALA A 21 -7.78 -22.35 7.73
C ALA A 21 -7.91 -23.85 7.45
N ARG A 22 -8.96 -24.51 7.99
CA ARG A 22 -9.24 -25.93 7.73
C ARG A 22 -9.50 -26.23 6.26
N ILE A 23 -10.27 -25.38 5.57
CA ILE A 23 -10.52 -25.55 4.13
C ILE A 23 -9.23 -25.36 3.32
N LYS A 24 -8.33 -24.48 3.76
CA LYS A 24 -7.07 -24.21 3.06
C LYS A 24 -6.00 -25.28 3.32
N SER A 25 -6.02 -25.94 4.49
CA SER A 25 -5.04 -26.97 4.84
C SER A 25 -5.26 -28.28 4.09
N ASP A 26 -6.50 -28.60 3.73
CA ASP A 26 -6.86 -29.80 2.98
C ASP A 26 -6.99 -29.48 1.47
N PRO A 27 -6.16 -30.08 0.60
CA PRO A 27 -6.17 -29.79 -0.83
C PRO A 27 -7.48 -30.18 -1.53
N GLU A 28 -8.15 -31.25 -1.11
CA GLU A 28 -9.40 -31.70 -1.73
C GLU A 28 -10.54 -30.74 -1.38
N LEU A 29 -10.67 -30.39 -0.09
CA LEU A 29 -11.66 -29.41 0.35
C LEU A 29 -11.42 -28.04 -0.28
N TYR A 30 -10.15 -27.65 -0.47
CA TYR A 30 -9.81 -26.41 -1.14
C TYR A 30 -10.24 -26.43 -2.62
N ALA A 31 -9.99 -27.52 -3.33
CA ALA A 31 -10.38 -27.68 -4.73
C ALA A 31 -11.91 -27.58 -4.91
N VAL A 32 -12.67 -28.31 -4.08
CA VAL A 32 -14.15 -28.24 -4.07
C VAL A 32 -14.63 -26.82 -3.77
N HIS A 33 -14.02 -26.13 -2.81
CA HIS A 33 -14.37 -24.75 -2.48
C HIS A 33 -14.13 -23.80 -3.67
N LYS A 34 -12.99 -23.93 -4.35
CA LYS A 34 -12.65 -23.11 -5.51
C LYS A 34 -13.59 -23.36 -6.68
N GLU A 35 -13.97 -24.60 -6.90
CA GLU A 35 -14.96 -24.95 -7.93
C GLU A 35 -16.32 -24.33 -7.64
N LYS A 36 -16.79 -24.42 -6.40
CA LYS A 36 -18.05 -23.78 -5.97
C LYS A 36 -18.01 -22.26 -6.15
N ASP A 37 -16.89 -21.62 -5.88
CA ASP A 37 -16.71 -20.17 -6.12
C ASP A 37 -16.75 -19.83 -7.61
N ARG A 38 -16.10 -20.65 -8.44
CA ARG A 38 -16.13 -20.50 -9.89
C ARG A 38 -17.55 -20.62 -10.45
N GLN A 39 -18.30 -21.63 -10.03
CA GLN A 39 -19.70 -21.81 -10.41
C GLN A 39 -20.58 -20.64 -9.97
N ARG A 40 -20.39 -20.14 -8.74
CA ARG A 40 -21.08 -18.94 -8.25
C ARG A 40 -20.78 -17.70 -9.08
N TYR A 41 -19.51 -17.53 -9.48
CA TYR A 41 -19.11 -16.43 -10.36
C TYR A 41 -19.82 -16.52 -11.71
N TYR A 42 -19.76 -17.67 -12.39
CA TYR A 42 -20.42 -17.85 -13.69
C TYR A 42 -21.93 -17.66 -13.59
N LYS A 43 -22.58 -18.21 -12.56
CA LYS A 43 -24.02 -17.97 -12.32
C LYS A 43 -24.33 -16.48 -12.24
N ARG A 44 -23.59 -15.71 -11.44
CA ARG A 44 -23.79 -14.26 -11.32
C ARG A 44 -23.45 -13.48 -12.59
N LYS A 45 -22.46 -13.95 -13.36
CA LYS A 45 -22.09 -13.35 -14.65
C LYS A 45 -23.21 -13.58 -15.68
N ASN A 46 -23.75 -14.79 -15.75
CA ASN A 46 -24.86 -15.17 -16.62
C ASN A 46 -26.16 -14.43 -16.24
N GLU A 47 -26.43 -14.25 -14.95
CA GLU A 47 -27.54 -13.43 -14.45
C GLU A 47 -27.36 -11.91 -14.69
N GLY A 48 -26.23 -11.47 -15.30
CA GLY A 48 -25.96 -10.06 -15.56
C GLY A 48 -25.68 -9.22 -14.31
N LYS A 49 -25.46 -9.85 -13.16
CA LYS A 49 -25.15 -9.17 -11.88
C LYS A 49 -23.68 -8.71 -11.79
N ILE A 50 -22.82 -9.26 -12.65
CA ILE A 50 -21.41 -8.85 -12.78
C ILE A 50 -21.24 -8.24 -14.17
N LYS A 51 -21.22 -6.91 -14.24
CA LYS A 51 -21.02 -6.17 -15.49
C LYS A 51 -19.62 -5.56 -15.53
N SER A 52 -19.03 -5.49 -16.72
CA SER A 52 -17.82 -4.69 -16.92
C SER A 52 -18.17 -3.20 -16.84
N VAL A 53 -17.18 -2.33 -16.56
CA VAL A 53 -17.45 -0.88 -16.45
C VAL A 53 -18.02 -0.31 -17.75
N SER A 54 -17.58 -0.81 -18.90
CA SER A 54 -18.10 -0.42 -20.22
C SER A 54 -19.55 -0.84 -20.46
N GLU A 55 -20.01 -1.91 -19.80
CA GLU A 55 -21.40 -2.40 -19.87
C GLU A 55 -22.34 -1.67 -18.90
N LEU A 56 -21.82 -0.80 -18.04
CA LEU A 56 -22.64 -0.01 -17.11
C LEU A 56 -23.22 1.24 -17.79
N ASP A 57 -24.38 1.68 -17.32
CA ASP A 57 -24.95 2.97 -17.72
C ASP A 57 -23.99 4.14 -17.39
N PRO A 58 -23.90 5.21 -18.19
CA PRO A 58 -22.98 6.32 -17.94
C PRO A 58 -23.08 6.91 -16.53
N ARG A 59 -24.28 6.98 -15.94
CA ARG A 59 -24.45 7.44 -14.56
C ARG A 59 -23.82 6.46 -13.56
N GLN A 60 -23.99 5.16 -13.78
CA GLN A 60 -23.38 4.12 -12.97
C GLN A 60 -21.86 4.08 -13.12
N GLN A 61 -21.35 4.30 -14.34
CA GLN A 61 -19.91 4.43 -14.58
C GLN A 61 -19.31 5.60 -13.79
N ARG A 62 -20.00 6.75 -13.73
CA ARG A 62 -19.57 7.90 -12.93
C ARG A 62 -19.48 7.54 -11.44
N ILE A 63 -20.53 6.93 -10.88
CA ILE A 63 -20.55 6.48 -9.48
C ILE A 63 -19.43 5.47 -9.21
N PHE A 64 -19.19 4.54 -10.14
CA PHE A 64 -18.11 3.56 -10.02
C PHE A 64 -16.74 4.24 -9.95
N ARG A 65 -16.46 5.19 -10.85
CA ARG A 65 -15.19 5.95 -10.87
C ARG A 65 -15.01 6.76 -9.59
N GLU A 66 -16.07 7.39 -9.10
CA GLU A 66 -16.05 8.15 -7.85
C GLU A 66 -15.70 7.25 -6.66
N ARG A 67 -16.39 6.11 -6.51
CA ARG A 67 -16.06 5.12 -5.47
C ARG A 67 -14.63 4.61 -5.57
N SER A 68 -14.15 4.37 -6.80
CA SER A 68 -12.78 3.95 -7.06
C SER A 68 -11.77 5.02 -6.60
N ARG A 69 -12.02 6.30 -6.89
CA ARG A 69 -11.18 7.42 -6.41
C ARG A 69 -11.17 7.51 -4.89
N ILE A 70 -12.35 7.45 -4.26
CA ILE A 70 -12.47 7.48 -2.78
C ILE A 70 -11.69 6.32 -2.16
N SER A 71 -11.86 5.11 -2.67
CA SER A 71 -11.16 3.93 -2.16
C SER A 71 -9.64 4.04 -2.34
N SER A 72 -9.18 4.51 -3.50
CA SER A 72 -7.75 4.73 -3.78
C SER A 72 -7.15 5.77 -2.83
N ASN A 73 -7.82 6.91 -2.66
CA ASN A 73 -7.38 7.96 -1.75
C ASN A 73 -7.31 7.46 -0.30
N LYS A 74 -8.34 6.71 0.14
CA LYS A 74 -8.36 6.09 1.48
C LYS A 74 -7.20 5.11 1.67
N HIS A 75 -6.91 4.28 0.67
CA HIS A 75 -5.79 3.36 0.70
C HIS A 75 -4.45 4.11 0.80
N ASN A 76 -4.24 5.13 -0.04
CA ASN A 76 -3.02 5.93 -0.06
C ASN A 76 -2.82 6.69 1.26
N LEU A 77 -3.89 7.25 1.83
CA LEU A 77 -3.86 7.88 3.15
C LEU A 77 -3.48 6.88 4.24
N LYS A 78 -4.06 5.67 4.22
CA LYS A 78 -3.71 4.60 5.18
C LYS A 78 -2.25 4.19 5.05
N ARG A 79 -1.74 4.08 3.82
CA ARG A 79 -0.32 3.79 3.55
C ARG A 79 0.59 4.86 4.12
N ARG A 80 0.36 6.13 3.79
CA ARG A 80 1.13 7.27 4.32
C ARG A 80 1.13 7.31 5.85
N ARG A 81 -0.04 7.09 6.48
CA ARG A 81 -0.15 7.01 7.96
C ARG A 81 0.60 5.82 8.56
N LYS A 82 0.84 4.76 7.80
CA LYS A 82 1.64 3.63 8.27
C LYS A 82 3.12 3.97 8.14
N GLU A 83 3.51 4.56 7.01
CA GLU A 83 4.88 5.04 6.75
C GLU A 83 5.32 6.05 7.81
N MET A 84 4.50 7.06 8.12
CA MET A 84 4.80 8.04 9.19
C MET A 84 4.94 7.41 10.58
N ARG A 85 4.10 6.43 10.92
CA ARG A 85 4.20 5.73 12.22
C ARG A 85 5.47 4.91 12.35
N CYS A 86 5.90 4.25 11.27
CA CYS A 86 7.17 3.53 11.28
C CYS A 86 8.36 4.49 11.47
N LEU A 87 8.31 5.68 10.86
CA LEU A 87 9.34 6.71 11.03
C LEU A 87 9.37 7.32 12.45
N GLU A 88 8.22 7.43 13.13
CA GLU A 88 8.15 7.86 14.53
C GLU A 88 8.75 6.82 15.48
N GLU A 89 8.58 5.53 15.19
CA GLU A 89 9.17 4.42 15.97
C GLU A 89 10.71 4.40 15.85
N ASP A 90 11.25 4.82 14.71
CA ASP A 90 12.71 4.91 14.48
C ASP A 90 13.39 6.12 15.17
N LEU A 91 12.61 7.07 15.70
CA LEU A 91 13.10 8.27 16.40
C LEU A 91 13.12 8.14 17.93
N ILE A 92 12.83 6.96 18.48
CA ILE A 92 13.01 6.68 19.90
C ILE A 92 14.51 6.47 20.15
N ILE A 93 15.20 7.60 20.31
CA ILE A 93 16.56 7.68 20.85
C ILE A 93 16.56 6.97 22.20
N VAL A 94 17.36 5.91 22.27
CA VAL A 94 17.68 5.17 23.49
C VAL A 94 18.05 6.16 24.59
N PRO A 95 17.47 6.12 25.80
CA PRO A 95 17.99 6.91 26.90
C PRO A 95 19.42 6.48 27.12
N GLU A 96 20.34 7.43 26.97
CA GLU A 96 21.73 7.32 27.37
C GLU A 96 21.75 6.91 28.85
N VAL A 97 21.90 5.62 29.11
CA VAL A 97 22.14 5.09 30.45
C VAL A 97 23.57 5.49 30.79
N THR A 98 23.74 6.70 31.32
CA THR A 98 24.95 7.04 32.06
C THR A 98 24.83 6.41 33.43
N ASP A 99 25.22 5.14 33.53
CA ASP A 99 25.47 4.51 34.82
C ASP A 99 26.65 5.22 35.47
N LYS A 100 26.37 5.77 36.65
CA LYS A 100 27.31 6.45 37.54
C LYS A 100 28.45 5.49 37.88
N THR A 101 29.67 5.84 37.49
CA THR A 101 30.89 5.41 38.18
C THR A 101 31.53 6.66 38.76
N ASP A 102 31.66 6.67 40.08
CA ASP A 102 32.36 7.70 40.85
C ASP A 102 33.86 7.59 40.54
N ASP A 103 34.37 8.45 39.66
CA ASP A 103 35.81 8.65 39.48
C ASP A 103 36.10 10.17 39.53
N PRO A 104 36.78 10.67 40.58
CA PRO A 104 37.07 12.09 40.66
C PRO A 104 38.26 12.44 39.78
N LEU A 105 38.12 13.56 39.07
CA LEU A 105 39.19 14.40 38.52
C LEU A 105 39.69 14.07 37.09
N VAL A 106 38.98 14.53 36.06
CA VAL A 106 39.65 15.19 34.91
C VAL A 106 38.77 16.33 34.38
N THR A 107 39.19 17.56 34.71
CA THR A 107 38.70 18.80 34.13
C THR A 107 39.28 19.01 32.73
N SER A 108 38.43 19.49 31.82
CA SER A 108 38.74 20.24 30.59
C SER A 108 39.54 19.55 29.48
N GLN A 109 38.89 19.26 28.35
CA GLN A 109 39.21 19.80 27.01
C GLN A 109 38.50 18.98 25.93
N SER A 110 37.25 19.31 25.61
CA SER A 110 36.60 18.87 24.36
C SER A 110 35.63 19.94 23.84
N GLN A 111 36.11 21.18 23.72
CA GLN A 111 35.49 22.20 22.87
C GLN A 111 36.20 22.26 21.52
N THR A 112 36.30 21.14 20.78
CA THR A 112 36.92 21.20 19.44
C THR A 112 36.49 20.07 18.50
N ILE A 113 35.20 19.78 18.32
CA ILE A 113 34.76 18.95 17.16
C ILE A 113 33.53 19.54 16.43
N ARG A 114 33.08 20.76 16.76
CA ARG A 114 31.88 21.35 16.11
C ARG A 114 32.16 22.38 15.01
N SER A 115 33.41 22.62 14.61
CA SER A 115 33.72 23.65 13.60
C SER A 115 34.37 23.17 12.31
N GLU A 116 34.77 21.90 12.17
CA GLU A 116 35.49 21.46 10.96
C GLU A 116 34.64 20.75 9.90
N LEU A 117 33.36 20.44 10.17
CA LEU A 117 32.51 19.73 9.21
C LEU A 117 31.47 20.64 8.52
N LEU A 118 31.85 21.90 8.24
CA LEU A 118 31.03 22.85 7.49
C LEU A 118 31.78 23.58 6.35
N GLN A 119 33.00 23.15 6.00
CA GLN A 119 33.79 23.82 4.95
C GLN A 119 34.13 22.97 3.71
N THR A 120 33.78 21.68 3.64
CA THR A 120 34.20 20.83 2.50
C THR A 120 33.12 20.43 1.50
N GLU A 121 31.83 20.73 1.71
CA GLU A 121 30.78 20.34 0.75
C GLU A 121 30.19 21.48 -0.09
N ALA A 122 30.64 22.72 0.13
CA ALA A 122 30.17 23.87 -0.66
C ALA A 122 30.88 24.05 -2.02
N SER A 123 31.79 23.14 -2.43
CA SER A 123 32.66 23.35 -3.60
C SER A 123 32.70 22.20 -4.62
N SER A 124 31.73 21.28 -4.66
CA SER A 124 31.74 20.22 -5.70
C SER A 124 30.40 19.77 -6.27
N TYR A 125 29.30 20.50 -6.03
CA TYR A 125 28.00 20.17 -6.63
C TYR A 125 27.41 21.32 -7.44
N VAL A 126 28.23 21.88 -8.31
CA VAL A 126 27.78 22.59 -9.50
C VAL A 126 28.51 21.86 -10.63
N ASP A 127 27.77 21.12 -11.46
CA ASP A 127 28.18 20.60 -12.80
C ASP A 127 27.69 19.18 -13.15
N LEU A 128 26.58 18.71 -12.60
CA LEU A 128 25.86 17.56 -13.18
C LEU A 128 24.33 17.78 -13.23
N LEU A 129 23.91 18.88 -13.87
CA LEU A 129 22.55 18.95 -14.44
C LEU A 129 22.60 18.35 -15.85
N PRO A 130 21.95 17.21 -16.12
CA PRO A 130 21.77 16.77 -17.50
C PRO A 130 20.90 17.78 -18.23
N SER A 131 21.52 18.43 -19.23
CA SER A 131 20.89 19.22 -20.28
C SER A 131 19.61 18.54 -20.76
N SER A 132 18.50 19.27 -20.58
CA SER A 132 17.19 18.96 -21.12
C SER A 132 17.22 18.99 -22.65
N SER A 133 17.62 17.90 -23.31
CA SER A 133 17.43 17.75 -24.76
C SER A 133 17.49 16.29 -25.22
N SER A 134 16.54 15.46 -24.79
CA SER A 134 16.08 14.36 -25.65
C SER A 134 14.61 14.08 -25.40
N VAL A 135 13.77 14.78 -26.17
CA VAL A 135 12.37 14.40 -26.32
C VAL A 135 12.37 13.09 -27.10
N VAL A 136 12.26 11.96 -26.41
CA VAL A 136 12.01 10.67 -27.06
C VAL A 136 10.61 10.75 -27.66
N SER A 137 10.55 11.06 -28.96
CA SER A 137 9.32 11.09 -29.74
C SER A 137 8.82 9.67 -29.88
N PHE A 138 7.90 9.26 -29.00
CA PHE A 138 7.22 7.99 -29.14
C PHE A 138 6.30 8.06 -30.36
N PRO A 139 6.47 7.17 -31.36
CA PRO A 139 5.59 7.15 -32.51
C PRO A 139 4.15 6.87 -32.05
N LEU A 140 3.23 7.77 -32.41
CA LEU A 140 1.81 7.63 -32.14
C LEU A 140 1.31 6.29 -32.72
N PRO A 141 0.55 5.49 -31.96
CA PRO A 141 0.01 4.24 -32.47
C PRO A 141 -0.89 4.52 -33.68
N GLN A 142 -0.57 3.90 -34.81
CA GLN A 142 -1.33 4.08 -36.04
C GLN A 142 -2.77 3.62 -35.82
N ARG A 143 -3.71 4.50 -36.20
CA ARG A 143 -5.16 4.30 -36.11
C ARG A 143 -5.54 3.07 -36.94
N ILE A 144 -5.86 1.97 -36.28
CA ILE A 144 -6.37 0.76 -36.94
C ILE A 144 -7.66 1.13 -37.65
N LYS A 145 -7.64 1.16 -39.00
CA LYS A 145 -8.83 1.39 -39.82
C LYS A 145 -9.80 0.25 -39.55
N ALA A 146 -11.00 0.60 -39.08
CA ALA A 146 -12.10 -0.33 -38.91
C ALA A 146 -12.38 -1.03 -40.25
N ARG A 147 -12.17 -2.35 -40.32
CA ARG A 147 -12.62 -3.14 -41.46
C ARG A 147 -14.15 -3.11 -41.45
N GLY A 148 -14.73 -2.59 -42.53
CA GLY A 148 -16.16 -2.36 -42.69
C GLY A 148 -16.98 -3.61 -42.41
N ARG A 149 -18.12 -3.40 -41.74
CA ARG A 149 -19.23 -4.37 -41.74
C ARG A 149 -19.61 -4.64 -43.19
N ARG A 150 -19.46 -5.89 -43.62
CA ARG A 150 -20.15 -6.37 -44.82
C ARG A 150 -21.63 -6.41 -44.47
N THR A 151 -22.42 -5.72 -45.29
CA THR A 151 -23.88 -5.75 -45.36
C THR A 151 -24.37 -7.15 -45.62
#